data_AF-A0A133UMI6-F1
#
_entry.id   AF-A0A133UMI6-F1
#
_cell.length_a   1.000
_cell.length_b   1.000
_cell.length_c   1.000
_cell.angle_alpha   90.00
_cell.angle_beta   90.00
_cell.angle_gamma   90.00
#
_symmetry.space_group_name_H-M   'P 1'
#
loop_
_entity.id
_entity.type
_entity.pdbx_description
1 polymer ?
#
loop_
_entity_poly.entity_id
_entity_poly.type
_entity_poly.pdbx_seq_one_letter_code
_entity_poly.pdbx_strand_id
1 'polypeptide(L)' 'MFWKRKNEGRLGVEVYQTFFILGISLTPVGIVLMVTTGNPVLIGLAGLGIIYLIIGLANRTKWNKK' A
#
# COMPACT_ATOMS: atom_id res chain seq x y z
N MET A 1 5.32 1.05 32.06
CA MET A 1 4.41 0.81 30.91
C MET A 1 4.52 1.84 29.77
N PHE A 2 5.47 2.79 29.81
CA PHE A 2 5.56 3.89 28.81
C PHE A 2 6.32 3.55 27.52
N TRP A 3 7.10 2.46 27.48
CA TRP A 3 7.91 2.09 26.32
C TRP A 3 7.11 1.46 25.16
N LYS A 4 5.95 0.85 25.44
CA LYS A 4 5.17 0.14 24.41
C LYS A 4 4.54 1.08 23.38
N ARG A 5 4.10 2.26 23.83
CA ARG A 5 3.38 3.25 23.01
C ARG A 5 4.25 3.93 21.94
N LYS A 6 5.58 3.99 22.15
CA LYS A 6 6.51 4.59 21.18
C LYS A 6 6.79 3.67 19.98
N ASN A 7 6.77 2.36 20.17
CA ASN A 7 6.94 1.38 19.09
C ASN A 7 5.69 1.25 18.20
N GLU A 8 4.49 1.35 18.77
CA GLU A 8 3.22 1.31 18.00
C GLU A 8 3.12 2.47 17.00
N GLY A 9 3.58 3.66 17.40
CA GLY A 9 3.66 4.81 16.51
C GLY A 9 4.63 4.59 15.35
N ARG A 10 5.81 4.01 15.61
CA ARG A 10 6.84 3.76 14.59
C ARG A 10 6.47 2.62 13.64
N LEU A 11 5.90 1.53 14.17
CA LEU A 11 5.34 0.42 13.41
C LEU A 11 4.22 0.88 12.49
N GLY A 12 3.34 1.77 12.95
CA GLY A 12 2.29 2.35 12.12
C GLY A 12 2.85 3.12 10.91
N VAL A 13 3.91 3.90 11.09
CA VAL A 13 4.54 4.68 10.01
C VAL A 13 5.14 3.77 8.93
N GLU A 14 5.90 2.74 9.32
CA GLU A 14 6.47 1.76 8.37
C GLU A 14 5.37 1.01 7.61
N VAL A 15 4.28 0.64 8.29
CA VAL A 15 3.17 -0.11 7.68
C VAL A 15 2.47 0.70 6.60
N TYR A 16 2.17 1.99 6.83
CA TYR A 16 1.51 2.83 5.81
C TYR A 16 2.42 3.12 4.60
N GLN A 17 3.71 3.32 4.83
CA GLN A 17 4.66 3.49 3.73
C GLN A 17 4.82 2.18 2.93
N THR A 18 4.82 1.03 3.61
CA THR A 18 4.85 -0.29 2.94
C THR A 18 3.60 -0.51 2.09
N PHE A 19 2.41 -0.16 2.59
CA PHE A 19 1.18 -0.23 1.78
C PHE A 19 1.26 0.65 0.53
N PHE A 20 1.84 1.84 0.63
CA PHE A 20 2.04 2.70 -0.54
C PHE A 20 2.97 2.06 -1.58
N ILE A 21 4.12 1.52 -1.15
CA ILE A 21 5.09 0.86 -2.03
C ILE A 21 4.50 -0.40 -2.66
N LEU A 22 3.76 -1.20 -1.89
CA LEU A 22 3.03 -2.34 -2.41
C LEU A 22 1.98 -1.92 -3.43
N GLY A 23 1.20 -0.87 -3.14
CA GLY A 23 0.17 -0.38 -4.05
C GLY A 23 0.72 0.12 -5.38
N ILE A 24 1.77 0.94 -5.36
CA ILE A 24 2.40 1.45 -6.59
C ILE A 24 3.10 0.35 -7.41
N SER A 25 3.49 -0.76 -6.77
CA SER A 25 4.07 -1.91 -7.45
C SER A 25 3.01 -2.88 -8.00
N LEU A 26 1.98 -3.22 -7.20
CA LEU A 26 0.94 -4.18 -7.59
C LEU A 26 -0.01 -3.63 -8.65
N THR A 27 -0.33 -2.34 -8.61
CA THR A 27 -1.26 -1.71 -9.55
C THR A 27 -0.81 -1.89 -11.02
N PRO A 28 0.42 -1.48 -11.42
CA PRO A 28 0.88 -1.68 -12.78
C PRO A 28 1.06 -3.16 -13.13
N VAL A 29 1.47 -4.01 -12.17
CA VAL A 29 1.56 -5.46 -12.41
C VAL A 29 0.19 -6.06 -12.76
N GLY A 30 -0.86 -5.71 -12.03
CA GLY A 30 -2.23 -6.17 -12.30
C GLY A 30 -2.73 -5.71 -13.67
N ILE A 31 -2.45 -4.46 -14.05
CA ILE A 31 -2.81 -3.91 -15.37
C ILE A 31 -2.06 -4.66 -16.48
N VAL A 32 -0.74 -4.81 -16.35
CA VAL A 32 0.09 -5.51 -17.35
C VAL A 32 -0.36 -6.96 -17.51
N LEU A 33 -0.63 -7.66 -16.42
CA LEU A 33 -1.12 -9.05 -16.46
C LEU A 33 -2.50 -9.16 -17.11
N MET A 34 -3.43 -8.24 -16.81
CA MET A 34 -4.74 -8.21 -17.47
C MET A 34 -4.60 -8.02 -18.98
N VAL A 35 -3.76 -7.06 -19.42
CA VAL A 35 -3.58 -6.75 -20.85
C VAL A 35 -2.87 -7.90 -21.59
N THR A 36 -1.83 -8.48 -20.99
CA THR A 36 -1.02 -9.52 -21.64
C THR A 36 -1.72 -10.87 -21.71
N THR A 37 -2.57 -11.21 -20.74
CA THR A 37 -3.30 -12.49 -20.71
C THR A 37 -4.71 -12.40 -21.30
N GLY A 38 -5.24 -11.19 -21.51
CA GLY A 38 -6.63 -10.99 -21.91
C GLY A 38 -7.66 -11.41 -20.86
N ASN A 39 -7.24 -11.69 -19.62
CA ASN A 39 -8.13 -12.14 -18.56
C ASN A 39 -8.63 -10.96 -17.71
N PRO A 40 -9.93 -10.60 -17.79
CA PRO A 40 -10.48 -9.47 -17.06
C PRO A 40 -10.52 -9.68 -15.54
N VAL A 41 -10.47 -10.91 -15.04
CA VAL A 41 -10.47 -11.21 -13.60
C VAL A 41 -9.23 -10.62 -12.90
N LEU A 42 -8.12 -10.47 -13.65
CA LEU A 42 -6.87 -9.91 -13.12
C LEU A 42 -6.95 -8.41 -12.80
N ILE A 43 -8.02 -7.73 -13.23
CA ILE A 43 -8.31 -6.36 -12.80
C ILE A 43 -8.47 -6.25 -11.28
N GLY A 44 -8.89 -7.34 -10.61
CA GLY A 44 -8.97 -7.39 -9.16
C GLY A 44 -7.60 -7.18 -8.48
N LEU A 45 -6.52 -7.59 -9.13
CA LEU A 45 -5.16 -7.42 -8.64
C LEU A 45 -4.70 -5.96 -8.75
N ALA A 46 -5.07 -5.30 -9.85
CA ALA A 46 -4.90 -3.85 -9.99
C ALA A 46 -5.74 -3.08 -8.97
N GLY A 47 -6.98 -3.51 -8.73
CA GLY A 47 -7.87 -2.93 -7.73
C GLY A 47 -7.31 -3.02 -6.30
N LEU A 48 -6.76 -4.17 -5.93
CA LEU A 48 -6.05 -4.33 -4.65
C LEU A 48 -4.83 -3.40 -4.53
N GLY A 49 -4.06 -3.27 -5.61
CA GLY A 49 -2.96 -2.31 -5.69
C GLY A 49 -3.43 -0.88 -5.43
N ILE A 50 -4.53 -0.46 -6.06
CA ILE A 50 -5.11 0.88 -5.87
C ILE A 50 -5.57 1.08 -4.43
N ILE A 51 -6.20 0.08 -3.80
CA ILE A 51 -6.62 0.15 -2.40
C ILE A 51 -5.41 0.38 -1.48
N TYR A 52 -4.33 -0.38 -1.66
CA TYR A 52 -3.10 -0.20 -0.87
C TYR A 52 -2.44 1.16 -1.11
N LEU A 53 -2.48 1.65 -2.35
CA LEU A 53 -1.97 2.97 -2.72
C LEU A 53 -2.76 4.07 -2.00
N ILE A 54 -4.10 3.98 -1.99
CA ILE A 54 -4.98 4.93 -1.27
C ILE A 54 -4.71 4.88 0.23
N ILE A 55 -4.61 3.69 0.84
CA ILE A 55 -4.34 3.55 2.28
C ILE A 55 -3.00 4.19 2.65
N GLY A 56 -1.96 3.93 1.85
CA GLY A 56 -0.65 4.51 2.03
C GLY A 56 -0.66 6.03 1.89
N LEU A 57 -1.31 6.56 0.84
CA LEU A 57 -1.37 7.98 0.54
C LEU A 57 -2.25 8.77 1.53
N ALA A 58 -3.38 8.21 1.95
CA ALA A 58 -4.26 8.80 2.97
C ALA A 58 -3.56 8.93 4.33
N ASN A 59 -2.60 8.05 4.62
CA ASN A 59 -1.78 8.09 5.82
C ASN A 59 -0.40 8.73 5.58
N ARG A 60 -0.19 9.41 4.44
CA ARG A 60 1.07 10.10 4.10
C ARG A 60 1.51 11.11 5.15
N THR A 61 0.58 11.79 5.79
CA THR A 61 0.86 12.75 6.88
C THR A 61 1.58 12.10 8.07
N LYS A 62 1.45 10.78 8.24
CA LYS A 62 2.16 10.01 9.28
C LYS A 62 3.58 9.62 8.86
N TRP A 63 3.91 9.65 7.56
CA TRP A 63 5.23 9.25 7.05
C TRP A 63 6.39 10.07 7.62
N ASN A 64 6.13 11.31 8.05
CA ASN A 64 7.16 12.26 8.45
C ASN A 64 6.95 12.82 9.87
N LYS A 65 6.44 12.01 10.80
CA LYS A 65 6.52 12.36 12.23
C LYS A 65 7.95 12.12 12.72
N LYS A 66 8.76 13.18 12.66
CA LYS A 66 10.09 13.26 13.28
C LYS A 66 9.99 13.21 14.80
#